data_AF-A0A931Z2A6-F1
#
_entry.id   AF-A0A931Z2A6-F1
#
_cell.length_a   1.000
_cell.length_b   1.000
_cell.length_c   1.000
_cell.angle_alpha   90.00
_cell.angle_beta   90.00
_cell.angle_gamma   90.00
#
_symmetry.space_group_name_H-M   'P 1'
#
loop_
_entity.id
_entity.type
_entity.pdbx_description
1 polymer ?
#
loop_
_entity_poly.entity_id
_entity_poly.type
_entity_poly.pdbx_seq_one_letter_code
_entity_poly.pdbx_strand_id
1 'polypeptide(L)'
;MSAPAVDPGSRSGLWQVWLLLGLGLLAVAWLLPVNVKSLNTALLREAGRDTLTVAGFGRELLELDKPGPAALVLEAAKQTGDPGAGALGVIFDSFAVKHRDMMPWGGWDVALEPLLVGRSAAAPAESQAVLKFMVTQQARDNLRRYLAVSRLPAVQTLLKTGELTTTVRFVPANRPGGQPLDAVILLTAYLWQTEHLSAALQREVRALAETALTTGQAGELEDFYLDVLTLGQRLNWVQLSELLRTAGSLGTVGQFAHLMRVAPEHGPVIYTAALITKSADSVAHYLITFGRPGADSLRLALGYGRGAVEQLVQRQVPVTGGAGPEFEVGAAFALRHPELALLGKYAAFLGGIFLLLSSVDLRLFR
;
A
#
# COMPACT_ATOMS: atom_id res chain seq x y z
N MET A 1 24.99 -47.64 -65.96
CA MET A 1 24.57 -47.27 -64.59
C MET A 1 24.44 -45.76 -64.54
N SER A 2 23.22 -45.27 -64.66
CA SER A 2 22.87 -43.84 -64.74
C SER A 2 22.77 -43.27 -63.33
N ALA A 3 23.52 -42.20 -63.04
CA ALA A 3 23.40 -41.47 -61.78
C ALA A 3 22.04 -40.73 -61.73
N PRO A 4 21.32 -40.73 -60.60
CA PRO A 4 20.08 -39.98 -60.50
C PRO A 4 20.38 -38.48 -60.45
N ALA A 5 19.73 -37.73 -61.34
CA ALA A 5 19.72 -36.27 -61.33
C ALA A 5 18.97 -35.80 -60.07
N VAL A 6 19.66 -35.07 -59.20
CA VAL A 6 19.06 -34.42 -58.04
C VAL A 6 18.30 -33.19 -58.53
N ASP A 7 17.00 -33.22 -58.31
CA ASP A 7 16.04 -32.18 -58.67
C ASP A 7 16.40 -30.84 -57.99
N PRO A 8 16.65 -29.74 -58.73
CA PRO A 8 17.04 -28.44 -58.16
C PRO A 8 15.87 -27.70 -57.47
N GLY A 9 14.62 -28.18 -57.61
CA GLY A 9 13.42 -27.50 -57.11
C GLY A 9 13.21 -27.52 -55.59
N SER A 10 13.68 -28.55 -54.88
CA SER A 10 13.42 -28.75 -53.44
C SER A 10 14.22 -27.81 -52.51
N ARG A 11 15.24 -27.12 -53.06
CA ARG A 11 16.19 -26.30 -52.30
C ARG A 11 15.77 -24.83 -52.20
N SER A 12 14.90 -24.38 -53.10
CA SER A 12 14.42 -22.98 -53.14
C SER A 12 13.44 -22.62 -52.00
N GLY A 13 12.84 -23.62 -51.34
CA GLY A 13 11.90 -23.40 -50.24
C GLY A 13 12.53 -23.41 -48.84
N LEU A 14 13.72 -23.99 -48.67
CA LEU A 14 14.32 -24.17 -47.33
C LEU A 14 14.69 -22.84 -46.67
N TRP A 15 15.27 -21.89 -47.40
CA TRP A 15 15.59 -20.57 -46.83
C TRP A 15 14.31 -19.81 -46.41
N GLN A 16 13.20 -19.99 -47.14
CA GLN A 16 11.90 -19.38 -46.80
C GLN A 16 11.34 -19.97 -45.51
N VAL A 17 11.44 -21.30 -45.34
CA VAL A 17 11.03 -21.98 -44.11
C VAL A 17 11.84 -21.49 -42.91
N TRP A 18 13.16 -21.37 -43.05
CA TRP A 18 14.04 -20.88 -41.99
C TRP A 18 13.78 -19.42 -41.65
N LEU A 19 13.53 -18.59 -42.66
CA LEU A 19 13.18 -17.19 -42.48
C LEU A 19 11.83 -17.04 -41.75
N LEU A 20 10.81 -17.81 -42.15
CA LEU A 20 9.50 -17.81 -41.48
C LEU A 20 9.58 -18.32 -40.04
N LEU A 21 10.34 -19.39 -39.78
CA LEU A 21 10.57 -19.90 -38.43
C LEU A 21 11.35 -18.91 -37.56
N GLY A 22 12.39 -18.26 -38.11
CA GLY A 22 13.17 -17.25 -37.42
C GLY A 22 12.33 -16.03 -37.04
N LEU A 23 11.55 -15.50 -37.99
CA LEU A 23 10.58 -14.44 -37.74
C LEU A 23 9.51 -14.86 -36.72
N GLY A 24 9.01 -16.10 -36.80
CA GLY A 24 8.04 -16.63 -35.85
C GLY A 24 8.59 -16.69 -34.42
N LEU A 25 9.83 -17.14 -34.23
CA LEU A 25 10.47 -17.17 -32.92
C LEU A 25 10.76 -15.77 -32.38
N LEU A 26 11.18 -14.83 -33.23
CA LEU A 26 11.34 -13.44 -32.81
C LEU A 26 10.00 -12.80 -32.44
N ALA A 27 8.93 -13.11 -33.17
CA ALA A 27 7.58 -12.68 -32.80
C ALA A 27 7.18 -13.24 -31.43
N VAL A 28 7.38 -14.54 -31.17
CA VAL A 28 7.11 -15.16 -29.85
C VAL A 28 7.93 -14.50 -28.73
N ALA A 29 9.22 -14.23 -28.96
CA ALA A 29 10.07 -13.54 -28.00
C ALA A 29 9.58 -12.12 -27.69
N TRP A 30 9.08 -11.42 -28.72
CA TRP A 30 8.52 -10.08 -28.60
C TRP A 30 7.22 -10.06 -27.80
N LEU A 31 6.37 -11.07 -27.97
CA LEU A 31 5.06 -11.21 -27.33
C LEU A 31 5.13 -11.52 -25.82
N LEU A 32 6.26 -12.04 -25.31
CA LEU A 32 6.42 -12.37 -23.89
C LEU A 32 6.64 -11.09 -23.04
N PRO A 33 5.69 -10.69 -22.18
CA PRO A 33 5.76 -9.44 -21.42
C PRO A 33 6.67 -9.51 -20.18
N VAL A 34 7.73 -10.32 -20.21
CA VAL A 34 8.66 -10.46 -19.10
C VAL A 34 9.81 -9.48 -19.26
N ASN A 35 10.06 -8.71 -18.20
CA ASN A 35 11.23 -7.87 -18.03
C ASN A 35 11.69 -7.95 -16.57
N VAL A 36 13.01 -7.97 -16.34
CA VAL A 36 13.61 -8.03 -15.01
C VAL A 36 13.47 -6.69 -14.28
N LYS A 37 13.42 -5.58 -15.03
CA LYS A 37 13.49 -4.21 -14.47
C LYS A 37 12.16 -3.48 -14.41
N SER A 38 11.07 -4.06 -14.92
CA SER A 38 9.77 -3.41 -14.95
C SER A 38 8.63 -4.41 -15.05
N LEU A 39 7.47 -4.05 -14.52
CA LEU A 39 6.23 -4.80 -14.75
C LEU A 39 5.46 -4.23 -15.94
N ASN A 40 5.04 -5.10 -16.85
CA ASN A 40 4.12 -4.72 -17.91
C ASN A 40 2.69 -4.64 -17.34
N THR A 41 1.91 -3.66 -17.76
CA THR A 41 0.48 -3.54 -17.44
C THR A 41 -0.36 -4.79 -17.73
N ALA A 42 0.00 -5.59 -18.74
CA ALA A 42 -0.66 -6.87 -19.03
C ALA A 42 -0.45 -7.89 -17.90
N LEU A 43 0.74 -7.93 -17.29
CA LEU A 43 1.01 -8.77 -16.12
C LEU A 43 0.21 -8.28 -14.91
N LEU A 44 0.09 -6.97 -14.71
CA LEU A 44 -0.73 -6.43 -13.62
C LEU A 44 -2.21 -6.77 -13.81
N ARG A 45 -2.73 -6.61 -15.03
CA ARG A 45 -4.13 -6.94 -15.36
C ARG A 45 -4.42 -8.41 -15.12
N GLU A 46 -3.55 -9.29 -15.61
CA GLU A 46 -3.73 -10.73 -15.42
C GLU A 46 -3.55 -11.14 -13.94
N ALA A 47 -2.65 -10.49 -13.19
CA ALA A 47 -2.51 -10.72 -11.75
C ALA A 47 -3.73 -10.26 -10.95
N GLY A 48 -4.40 -9.20 -11.41
CA GLY A 48 -5.63 -8.70 -10.82
C GLY A 48 -6.89 -9.46 -11.23
N ARG A 49 -6.80 -10.30 -12.27
CA ARG A 49 -7.93 -11.04 -12.82
C ARG A 49 -8.54 -11.97 -11.75
N ASP A 50 -9.87 -11.94 -11.65
CA ASP A 50 -10.64 -12.69 -10.66
C ASP A 50 -10.25 -12.43 -9.18
N THR A 51 -9.54 -11.33 -8.92
CA THR A 51 -9.25 -10.87 -7.55
C THR A 51 -10.22 -9.81 -7.09
N LEU A 52 -10.25 -9.58 -5.77
CA LEU A 52 -11.13 -8.60 -5.15
C LEU A 52 -10.86 -7.19 -5.71
N THR A 53 -11.92 -6.53 -6.20
CA THR A 53 -11.85 -5.14 -6.66
C THR A 53 -11.75 -4.17 -5.48
N VAL A 54 -11.36 -2.92 -5.74
CA VAL A 54 -11.27 -1.90 -4.69
C VAL A 54 -12.63 -1.64 -4.06
N ALA A 55 -13.67 -1.55 -4.89
CA ALA A 55 -15.04 -1.42 -4.41
C ALA A 55 -15.53 -2.66 -3.66
N GLY A 56 -15.07 -3.86 -4.05
CA GLY A 56 -15.31 -5.11 -3.32
C GLY A 56 -14.68 -5.08 -1.93
N PHE A 57 -13.43 -4.65 -1.83
CA PHE A 57 -12.73 -4.49 -0.55
C PHE A 57 -13.40 -3.44 0.35
N GLY A 58 -13.89 -2.35 -0.22
CA GLY A 58 -14.68 -1.36 0.53
C GLY A 58 -15.96 -1.95 1.13
N ARG A 59 -16.61 -2.90 0.45
CA ARG A 59 -17.77 -3.63 0.97
C ARG A 59 -17.38 -4.56 2.12
N GLU A 60 -16.31 -5.33 1.98
CA GLU A 60 -15.80 -6.18 3.07
C GLU A 60 -15.49 -5.35 4.34
N LEU A 61 -14.93 -4.15 4.19
CA LEU A 61 -14.68 -3.26 5.33
C LEU A 61 -15.98 -2.79 6.01
N LEU A 62 -17.04 -2.53 5.25
CA LEU A 62 -18.35 -2.19 5.82
C LEU A 62 -18.99 -3.38 6.53
N GLU A 63 -18.84 -4.59 5.99
CA GLU A 63 -19.29 -5.83 6.64
C GLU A 63 -18.54 -6.12 7.94
N LEU A 64 -17.31 -5.60 8.07
CA LEU A 64 -16.50 -5.64 9.29
C LEU A 64 -16.73 -4.44 10.23
N ASP A 65 -17.78 -3.64 10.01
CA ASP A 65 -18.10 -2.44 10.79
C ASP A 65 -16.96 -1.38 10.82
N LYS A 66 -16.21 -1.27 9.71
CA LYS A 66 -15.11 -0.30 9.53
C LYS A 66 -15.44 0.77 8.47
N PRO A 67 -16.45 1.64 8.68
CA PRO A 67 -16.82 2.71 7.75
C PRO A 67 -15.70 3.75 7.52
N GLY A 68 -14.80 3.95 8.48
CA GLY A 68 -13.68 4.89 8.33
C GLY A 68 -12.74 4.47 7.20
N PRO A 69 -12.09 3.29 7.31
CA PRO A 69 -11.32 2.71 6.21
C PRO A 69 -12.13 2.62 4.91
N ALA A 70 -13.39 2.17 4.97
CA ALA A 70 -14.24 2.05 3.77
C ALA A 70 -14.45 3.40 3.05
N ALA A 71 -14.51 4.52 3.76
CA ALA A 71 -14.62 5.86 3.16
C ALA A 71 -13.39 6.22 2.30
N LEU A 72 -12.18 5.90 2.80
CA LEU A 72 -10.95 6.11 2.03
C LEU A 72 -10.86 5.15 0.84
N VAL A 73 -11.33 3.91 1.00
CA VAL A 73 -11.40 2.94 -0.10
C VAL A 73 -12.42 3.36 -1.16
N LEU A 74 -13.57 3.91 -0.78
CA LEU A 74 -14.54 4.47 -1.72
C LEU A 74 -13.94 5.62 -2.52
N GLU A 75 -13.19 6.52 -1.88
CA GLU A 75 -12.51 7.60 -2.59
C GLU A 75 -11.42 7.05 -3.53
N ALA A 76 -10.65 6.06 -3.10
CA ALA A 76 -9.69 5.38 -3.97
C ALA A 76 -10.38 4.71 -5.17
N ALA A 77 -11.52 4.03 -4.95
CA ALA A 77 -12.30 3.39 -6.01
C ALA A 77 -12.80 4.41 -7.06
N LYS A 78 -13.22 5.60 -6.62
CA LYS A 78 -13.57 6.70 -7.53
C LYS A 78 -12.36 7.18 -8.33
N GLN A 79 -11.20 7.33 -7.67
CA GLN A 79 -9.97 7.75 -8.33
C GLN A 79 -9.47 6.71 -9.35
N THR A 80 -9.62 5.42 -9.10
CA THR A 80 -9.18 4.36 -10.00
C THR A 80 -10.17 4.07 -11.13
N GLY A 81 -11.37 4.66 -11.08
CA GLY A 81 -12.43 4.39 -12.05
C GLY A 81 -13.04 2.99 -11.90
N ASP A 82 -13.05 2.44 -10.68
CA ASP A 82 -13.64 1.12 -10.40
C ASP A 82 -15.15 1.15 -10.75
N PRO A 83 -15.65 0.26 -11.63
CA PRO A 83 -17.07 0.21 -12.00
C PRO A 83 -18.01 0.02 -10.79
N GLY A 84 -17.53 -0.61 -9.72
CA GLY A 84 -18.28 -0.82 -8.49
C GLY A 84 -18.33 0.38 -7.54
N ALA A 85 -17.60 1.47 -7.82
CA ALA A 85 -17.52 2.63 -6.93
C ALA A 85 -18.89 3.28 -6.65
N GLY A 86 -19.75 3.37 -7.67
CA GLY A 86 -21.10 3.92 -7.52
C GLY A 86 -21.97 3.09 -6.59
N ALA A 87 -21.97 1.76 -6.77
CA ALA A 87 -22.71 0.83 -5.91
C ALA A 87 -22.18 0.85 -4.47
N LEU A 88 -20.86 0.88 -4.29
CA LEU A 88 -20.25 1.02 -2.96
C LEU A 88 -20.67 2.34 -2.29
N GLY A 89 -20.75 3.45 -3.03
CA GLY A 89 -21.23 4.73 -2.50
C GLY A 89 -22.64 4.64 -1.91
N VAL A 90 -23.58 4.02 -2.62
CA VAL A 90 -24.96 3.82 -2.14
C VAL A 90 -25.00 2.96 -0.87
N ILE A 91 -24.21 1.88 -0.84
CA ILE A 91 -24.12 1.00 0.34
C ILE A 91 -23.51 1.76 1.53
N PHE A 92 -22.46 2.53 1.29
CA PHE A 92 -21.80 3.36 2.29
C PHE A 92 -22.75 4.39 2.89
N ASP A 93 -23.48 5.14 2.07
CA ASP A 93 -24.44 6.15 2.53
C ASP A 93 -25.56 5.50 3.34
N SER A 94 -26.06 4.35 2.89
CA SER A 94 -27.06 3.57 3.62
C SER A 94 -26.54 3.07 4.98
N PHE A 95 -25.28 2.65 5.05
CA PHE A 95 -24.62 2.24 6.28
C PHE A 95 -24.47 3.44 7.23
N ALA A 96 -24.01 4.59 6.73
CA ALA A 96 -23.82 5.80 7.51
C ALA A 96 -25.12 6.32 8.14
N VAL A 97 -26.26 6.19 7.44
CA VAL A 97 -27.58 6.55 7.97
C VAL A 97 -28.00 5.61 9.11
N LYS A 98 -27.70 4.31 9.00
CA LYS A 98 -28.07 3.30 10.00
C LYS A 98 -27.16 3.33 11.25
N HIS A 99 -25.88 3.60 11.07
CA HIS A 99 -24.84 3.51 12.09
C HIS A 99 -24.16 4.87 12.36
N ARG A 100 -24.98 5.91 12.59
CA ARG A 100 -24.50 7.30 12.75
C ARG A 100 -23.52 7.49 13.91
N ASP A 101 -23.67 6.70 14.96
CA ASP A 101 -22.83 6.70 16.15
C ASP A 101 -21.39 6.23 15.87
N MET A 102 -21.21 5.35 14.88
CA MET A 102 -19.89 4.81 14.49
C MET A 102 -19.11 5.74 13.56
N MET A 103 -19.81 6.59 12.79
CA MET A 103 -19.21 7.40 11.72
C MET A 103 -18.08 8.34 12.17
N PRO A 104 -18.18 9.04 13.32
CA PRO A 104 -17.10 9.93 13.79
C PRO A 104 -15.76 9.23 13.95
N TRP A 105 -15.78 7.98 14.39
CA TRP A 105 -14.57 7.23 14.75
C TRP A 105 -14.10 6.30 13.65
N GLY A 106 -14.92 6.12 12.62
CA GLY A 106 -14.64 5.22 11.52
C GLY A 106 -14.98 3.77 11.80
N GLY A 107 -15.79 3.49 12.83
CA GLY A 107 -16.21 2.15 13.22
C GLY A 107 -16.33 1.97 14.72
N TRP A 108 -16.78 0.79 15.12
CA TRP A 108 -16.78 0.39 16.52
C TRP A 108 -15.43 -0.20 16.92
N ASP A 109 -14.97 0.16 18.10
CA ASP A 109 -13.83 -0.44 18.76
C ASP A 109 -14.06 -0.35 20.27
N VAL A 110 -13.82 -1.43 21.00
CA VAL A 110 -13.92 -1.46 22.48
C VAL A 110 -12.95 -0.44 23.09
N ALA A 111 -11.83 -0.18 22.41
CA ALA A 111 -10.93 0.90 22.76
C ALA A 111 -11.58 2.31 22.67
N LEU A 112 -12.76 2.51 22.10
CA LEU A 112 -13.36 3.84 22.12
C LEU A 112 -14.12 4.12 23.41
N GLU A 113 -14.51 3.11 24.18
CA GLU A 113 -15.38 3.29 25.36
C GLU A 113 -14.87 4.36 26.34
N PRO A 114 -13.59 4.38 26.77
CA PRO A 114 -13.08 5.40 27.69
C PRO A 114 -13.07 6.81 27.10
N LEU A 115 -12.95 6.93 25.77
CA LEU A 115 -13.00 8.21 25.05
C LEU A 115 -14.43 8.75 24.97
N LEU A 116 -15.44 7.87 24.96
CA LEU A 116 -16.84 8.26 24.77
C LEU A 116 -17.56 8.61 26.07
N VAL A 117 -16.96 8.34 27.23
CA VAL A 117 -17.55 8.64 28.54
C VAL A 117 -17.86 10.13 28.69
N GLY A 118 -19.15 10.46 28.81
CA GLY A 118 -19.64 11.83 29.02
C GLY A 118 -20.04 12.57 27.74
N ARG A 119 -20.08 11.91 26.58
CA ARG A 119 -20.58 12.53 25.35
C ARG A 119 -22.10 12.69 25.40
N SER A 120 -22.59 13.92 25.19
CA SER A 120 -24.01 14.16 24.91
C SER A 120 -24.35 13.60 23.53
N ALA A 121 -25.53 12.98 23.38
CA ALA A 121 -25.95 12.18 22.23
C ALA A 121 -25.96 12.89 20.85
N ALA A 122 -25.62 14.18 20.79
CA ALA A 122 -25.42 14.94 19.57
C ALA A 122 -24.00 14.73 18.99
N ALA A 123 -23.59 13.47 18.79
CA ALA A 123 -22.38 13.19 18.04
C ALA A 123 -22.57 13.67 16.58
N PRO A 124 -21.60 14.39 15.99
CA PRO A 124 -21.69 14.81 14.59
C PRO A 124 -21.82 13.58 13.69
N ALA A 125 -22.62 13.65 12.63
CA ALA A 125 -22.84 12.50 11.75
C ALA A 125 -21.62 12.19 10.85
N GLU A 126 -20.66 13.10 10.78
CA GLU A 126 -19.50 13.02 9.90
C GLU A 126 -18.26 12.46 10.59
N SER A 127 -17.39 11.84 9.80
CA SER A 127 -16.11 11.32 10.26
C SER A 127 -15.21 12.42 10.82
N GLN A 128 -14.54 12.16 11.93
CA GLN A 128 -13.70 13.13 12.61
C GLN A 128 -12.30 12.60 12.83
N ALA A 129 -11.32 13.45 12.55
CA ALA A 129 -9.94 13.17 12.89
C ALA A 129 -9.79 12.97 14.41
N VAL A 130 -9.10 11.89 14.82
CA VAL A 130 -9.02 11.47 16.22
C VAL A 130 -8.49 12.58 17.14
N LEU A 131 -7.57 13.41 16.63
CA LEU A 131 -7.00 14.49 17.43
C LEU A 131 -7.94 15.66 17.68
N LYS A 132 -8.97 15.88 16.85
CA LYS A 132 -9.97 16.93 17.14
C LYS A 132 -10.64 16.68 18.50
N PHE A 133 -10.79 15.42 18.88
CA PHE A 133 -11.30 15.04 20.18
C PHE A 133 -10.25 15.14 21.30
N MET A 134 -9.04 14.64 21.04
CA MET A 134 -7.94 14.62 22.01
C MET A 134 -7.42 15.99 22.42
N VAL A 135 -7.72 17.03 21.65
CA VAL A 135 -7.39 18.42 22.02
C VAL A 135 -8.26 18.94 23.17
N THR A 136 -9.39 18.29 23.50
CA THR A 136 -10.17 18.70 24.66
C THR A 136 -9.49 18.27 25.96
N GLN A 137 -9.49 19.15 26.98
CA GLN A 137 -8.89 18.84 28.28
C GLN A 137 -9.58 17.65 28.96
N GLN A 138 -10.90 17.57 28.88
CA GLN A 138 -11.69 16.48 29.46
C GLN A 138 -11.29 15.11 28.90
N ALA A 139 -11.10 14.99 27.58
CA ALA A 139 -10.66 13.75 26.96
C ALA A 139 -9.28 13.32 27.47
N ARG A 140 -8.34 14.27 27.55
CA ARG A 140 -6.99 14.00 28.06
C ARG A 140 -7.01 13.59 29.53
N ASP A 141 -7.81 14.25 30.36
CA ASP A 141 -7.90 13.92 31.78
C ASP A 141 -8.57 12.56 32.02
N ASN A 142 -9.55 12.17 31.18
CA ASN A 142 -10.14 10.84 31.21
C ASN A 142 -9.12 9.76 30.83
N LEU A 143 -8.42 9.94 29.71
CA LEU A 143 -7.39 8.98 29.28
C LEU A 143 -6.22 8.90 30.25
N ARG A 144 -5.75 10.03 30.78
CA ARG A 144 -4.66 10.03 31.76
C ARG A 144 -5.04 9.22 32.99
N ARG A 145 -6.27 9.40 33.52
CA ARG A 145 -6.76 8.61 34.66
C ARG A 145 -6.87 7.12 34.32
N TYR A 146 -7.39 6.80 33.14
CA TYR A 146 -7.53 5.41 32.68
C TYR A 146 -6.16 4.73 32.48
N LEU A 147 -5.20 5.41 31.85
CA LEU A 147 -3.87 4.87 31.57
C LEU A 147 -2.96 4.85 32.81
N ALA A 148 -3.17 5.74 33.79
CA ALA A 148 -2.36 5.79 35.01
C ALA A 148 -2.42 4.48 35.81
N VAL A 149 -3.55 3.76 35.77
CA VAL A 149 -3.73 2.47 36.45
C VAL A 149 -3.28 1.27 35.60
N SER A 150 -2.75 1.50 34.40
CA SER A 150 -2.28 0.44 33.50
C SER A 150 -1.13 -0.35 34.12
N ARG A 151 -1.22 -1.68 34.06
CA ARG A 151 -0.17 -2.59 34.55
C ARG A 151 0.92 -2.84 33.52
N LEU A 152 0.79 -2.30 32.31
CA LEU A 152 1.75 -2.48 31.22
C LEU A 152 2.95 -1.55 31.41
N PRO A 153 4.18 -2.07 31.61
CA PRO A 153 5.36 -1.23 31.82
C PRO A 153 5.61 -0.24 30.68
N ALA A 154 5.39 -0.67 29.44
CA ALA A 154 5.58 0.17 28.26
C ALA A 154 4.63 1.38 28.23
N VAL A 155 3.37 1.21 28.67
CA VAL A 155 2.41 2.32 28.79
C VAL A 155 2.91 3.33 29.82
N GLN A 156 3.37 2.86 30.98
CA GLN A 156 3.93 3.73 32.03
C GLN A 156 5.20 4.44 31.57
N THR A 157 6.08 3.76 30.83
CA THR A 157 7.26 4.38 30.20
C THR A 157 6.84 5.50 29.25
N LEU A 158 5.85 5.28 28.39
CA LEU A 158 5.33 6.31 27.48
C LEU A 158 4.71 7.48 28.24
N LEU A 159 3.93 7.26 29.29
CA LEU A 159 3.35 8.35 30.08
C LEU A 159 4.43 9.23 30.73
N LYS A 160 5.52 8.61 31.22
CA LYS A 160 6.65 9.33 31.83
C LYS A 160 7.38 10.25 30.85
N THR A 161 7.30 10.02 29.54
CA THR A 161 7.94 10.93 28.56
C THR A 161 7.26 12.31 28.56
N GLY A 162 6.05 12.43 29.09
CA GLY A 162 5.37 13.72 29.30
C GLY A 162 6.05 14.61 30.36
N GLU A 163 6.95 14.05 31.17
CA GLU A 163 7.75 14.80 32.15
C GLU A 163 9.01 15.43 31.53
N LEU A 164 9.36 15.05 30.29
CA LEU A 164 10.53 15.58 29.60
C LEU A 164 10.35 17.07 29.32
N THR A 165 11.38 17.85 29.66
CA THR A 165 11.42 19.30 29.45
C THR A 165 12.30 19.72 28.27
N THR A 166 13.13 18.80 27.77
CA THR A 166 14.03 19.01 26.63
C THR A 166 13.40 18.44 25.36
N THR A 167 12.59 19.26 24.70
CA THR A 167 11.96 19.01 23.39
C THR A 167 12.42 20.07 22.40
N VAL A 168 12.59 19.70 21.14
CA VAL A 168 13.12 20.59 20.08
C VAL A 168 11.99 21.26 19.31
N ARG A 169 10.93 20.52 18.99
CA ARG A 169 9.84 20.92 18.09
C ARG A 169 8.52 21.12 18.83
N PHE A 170 8.25 20.33 19.85
CA PHE A 170 7.12 20.50 20.74
C PHE A 170 7.44 21.43 21.90
N VAL A 171 6.40 22.08 22.41
CA VAL A 171 6.42 22.66 23.76
C VAL A 171 6.27 21.51 24.76
N PRO A 172 7.05 21.46 25.85
CA PRO A 172 6.94 20.42 26.88
C PRO A 172 5.50 20.25 27.38
N ALA A 173 5.06 19.01 27.56
CA ALA A 173 3.65 18.68 27.86
C ALA A 173 3.13 19.34 29.14
N ASN A 174 4.00 19.55 30.13
CA ASN A 174 3.68 20.19 31.40
C ASN A 174 3.70 21.73 31.38
N ARG A 175 3.96 22.37 30.22
CA ARG A 175 3.97 23.83 30.08
C ARG A 175 2.74 24.36 29.35
N PRO A 176 2.40 25.64 29.53
CA PRO A 176 1.40 26.31 28.69
C PRO A 176 1.74 26.13 27.21
N GLY A 177 0.80 25.63 26.41
CA GLY A 177 1.00 25.30 25.00
C GLY A 177 1.46 23.86 24.71
N GLY A 178 1.80 23.06 25.74
CA GLY A 178 2.22 21.66 25.62
C GLY A 178 1.10 20.64 25.34
N GLN A 179 -0.15 21.11 25.19
CA GLN A 179 -1.32 20.26 25.00
C GLN A 179 -1.23 19.32 23.78
N PRO A 180 -0.65 19.71 22.64
CA PRO A 180 -0.49 18.79 21.51
C PRO A 180 0.44 17.61 21.83
N LEU A 181 1.55 17.84 22.53
CA LEU A 181 2.46 16.77 22.94
C LEU A 181 1.78 15.84 23.96
N ASP A 182 1.12 16.41 24.95
CA ASP A 182 0.31 15.66 25.93
C ASP A 182 -0.75 14.78 25.25
N ALA A 183 -1.50 15.34 24.29
CA ALA A 183 -2.50 14.61 23.52
C ALA A 183 -1.93 13.41 22.76
N VAL A 184 -0.76 13.60 22.12
CA VAL A 184 -0.13 12.54 21.32
C VAL A 184 0.48 11.47 22.22
N ILE A 185 1.14 11.84 23.32
CA ILE A 185 1.67 10.86 24.28
C ILE A 185 0.54 9.96 24.78
N LEU A 186 -0.60 10.55 25.18
CA LEU A 186 -1.77 9.81 25.62
C LEU A 186 -2.35 8.94 24.49
N LEU A 187 -2.46 9.47 23.27
CA LEU A 187 -2.95 8.72 22.11
C LEU A 187 -2.05 7.51 21.79
N THR A 188 -0.74 7.69 21.76
CA THR A 188 0.23 6.63 21.52
C THR A 188 0.18 5.57 22.63
N ALA A 189 0.18 5.98 23.90
CA ALA A 189 0.05 5.06 25.03
C ALA A 189 -1.27 4.28 24.97
N TYR A 190 -2.33 4.91 24.49
CA TYR A 190 -3.64 4.29 24.33
C TYR A 190 -3.69 3.28 23.17
N LEU A 191 -3.17 3.65 22.01
CA LEU A 191 -2.99 2.74 20.86
C LEU A 191 -2.12 1.53 21.22
N TRP A 192 -1.11 1.74 22.07
CA TRP A 192 -0.31 0.66 22.60
C TRP A 192 -1.13 -0.29 23.46
N GLN A 193 -1.81 0.23 24.49
CA GLN A 193 -2.58 -0.57 25.46
C GLN A 193 -3.66 -1.42 24.78
N THR A 194 -4.21 -0.91 23.68
CA THR A 194 -5.30 -1.53 22.93
C THR A 194 -4.81 -2.37 21.75
N GLU A 195 -3.50 -2.63 21.65
CA GLU A 195 -2.87 -3.48 20.63
C GLU A 195 -3.10 -3.03 19.18
N HIS A 196 -3.19 -1.73 18.96
CA HIS A 196 -3.35 -1.10 17.64
C HIS A 196 -2.03 -0.73 16.96
N LEU A 197 -0.91 -0.99 17.61
CA LEU A 197 0.43 -0.86 17.03
C LEU A 197 0.91 -2.25 16.61
N SER A 198 1.55 -2.37 15.45
CA SER A 198 2.22 -3.61 15.08
C SER A 198 3.28 -3.99 16.13
N ALA A 199 3.54 -5.29 16.31
CA ALA A 199 4.52 -5.76 17.30
C ALA A 199 5.93 -5.19 17.05
N ALA A 200 6.29 -4.95 15.78
CA ALA A 200 7.57 -4.35 15.43
C ALA A 200 7.61 -2.87 15.83
N LEU A 201 6.57 -2.10 15.48
CA LEU A 201 6.44 -0.69 15.85
C LEU A 201 6.39 -0.49 17.38
N GLN A 202 5.70 -1.38 18.10
CA GLN A 202 5.72 -1.39 19.56
C GLN A 202 7.17 -1.45 20.07
N ARG A 203 7.97 -2.43 19.64
CA ARG A 203 9.35 -2.56 20.12
C ARG A 203 10.19 -1.30 19.88
N GLU A 204 10.09 -0.70 18.68
CA GLU A 204 10.82 0.53 18.34
C GLU A 204 10.38 1.71 19.21
N VAL A 205 9.07 1.95 19.33
CA VAL A 205 8.51 3.05 20.15
C VAL A 205 8.92 2.92 21.62
N ARG A 206 8.89 1.70 22.17
CA ARG A 206 9.34 1.46 23.55
C ARG A 206 10.84 1.73 23.72
N ALA A 207 11.67 1.26 22.79
CA ALA A 207 13.11 1.50 22.85
C ALA A 207 13.44 3.00 22.81
N LEU A 208 12.73 3.76 21.97
CA LEU A 208 12.85 5.22 21.93
C LEU A 208 12.39 5.88 23.23
N ALA A 209 11.27 5.44 23.80
CA ALA A 209 10.79 5.97 25.08
C ALA A 209 11.77 5.71 26.23
N GLU A 210 12.31 4.50 26.34
CA GLU A 210 13.32 4.15 27.36
C GLU A 210 14.61 4.96 27.17
N THR A 211 15.05 5.14 25.93
CA THR A 211 16.22 5.97 25.60
C THR A 211 15.98 7.43 25.98
N ALA A 212 14.82 7.99 25.62
CA ALA A 212 14.48 9.38 25.91
C ALA A 212 14.43 9.68 27.42
N LEU A 213 13.91 8.74 28.21
CA LEU A 213 13.91 8.87 29.67
C LEU A 213 15.32 8.77 30.27
N THR A 214 16.19 7.95 29.69
CA THR A 214 17.56 7.77 30.16
C THR A 214 18.44 8.99 29.83
N THR A 215 18.29 9.55 28.63
CA THR A 215 19.07 10.71 28.18
C THR A 215 18.48 12.05 28.63
N GLY A 216 17.20 12.06 29.03
CA GLY A 216 16.44 13.28 29.32
C GLY A 216 16.09 14.11 28.07
N GLN A 217 16.26 13.54 26.88
CA GLN A 217 16.01 14.19 25.59
C GLN A 217 15.02 13.39 24.77
N ALA A 218 14.00 14.04 24.20
CA ALA A 218 13.00 13.34 23.39
C ALA A 218 13.59 12.72 22.11
N GLY A 219 14.52 13.40 21.42
CA GLY A 219 15.23 12.87 20.26
C GLY A 219 14.27 12.37 19.16
N GLU A 220 14.53 11.18 18.62
CA GLU A 220 13.70 10.55 17.57
C GLU A 220 12.26 10.22 18.03
N LEU A 221 12.03 10.09 19.33
CA LEU A 221 10.67 9.88 19.86
C LEU A 221 9.78 11.11 19.56
N GLU A 222 10.38 12.29 19.57
CA GLU A 222 9.68 13.52 19.25
C GLU A 222 9.21 13.55 17.79
N ASP A 223 10.04 13.06 16.88
CA ASP A 223 9.69 12.95 15.46
C ASP A 223 8.55 11.96 15.26
N PHE A 224 8.59 10.80 15.93
CA PHE A 224 7.46 9.87 15.93
C PHE A 224 6.16 10.50 16.46
N TYR A 225 6.23 11.28 17.55
CA TYR A 225 5.05 11.99 18.05
C TYR A 225 4.53 13.04 17.05
N LEU A 226 5.40 13.72 16.29
CA LEU A 226 4.96 14.60 15.22
C LEU A 226 4.28 13.86 14.07
N ASP A 227 4.74 12.66 13.76
CA ASP A 227 4.15 11.83 12.72
C ASP A 227 2.75 11.33 13.15
N VAL A 228 2.62 10.86 14.39
CA VAL A 228 1.32 10.52 14.98
C VAL A 228 0.41 11.74 15.06
N LEU A 229 0.94 12.92 15.40
CA LEU A 229 0.19 14.18 15.38
C LEU A 229 -0.37 14.45 13.98
N THR A 230 0.49 14.36 12.97
CA THR A 230 0.15 14.65 11.58
C THR A 230 -0.91 13.69 11.05
N LEU A 231 -0.77 12.40 11.34
CA LEU A 231 -1.76 11.38 10.96
C LEU A 231 -3.07 11.55 11.72
N GLY A 232 -3.01 11.75 13.04
CA GLY A 232 -4.19 11.89 13.89
C GLY A 232 -5.02 13.15 13.63
N GLN A 233 -4.45 14.16 12.96
CA GLN A 233 -5.18 15.34 12.48
C GLN A 233 -5.96 15.08 11.19
N ARG A 234 -5.70 13.96 10.50
CA ARG A 234 -6.28 13.62 9.18
C ARG A 234 -7.13 12.36 9.22
N LEU A 235 -6.76 11.40 10.06
CA LEU A 235 -7.40 10.10 10.18
C LEU A 235 -8.29 10.04 11.42
N ASN A 236 -9.44 9.39 11.30
CA ASN A 236 -10.24 8.97 12.45
C ASN A 236 -9.55 7.81 13.21
N TRP A 237 -10.13 7.41 14.33
CA TRP A 237 -9.55 6.38 15.20
C TRP A 237 -9.28 5.07 14.45
N VAL A 238 -10.30 4.50 13.79
CA VAL A 238 -10.17 3.21 13.10
C VAL A 238 -9.23 3.31 11.91
N GLN A 239 -9.22 4.43 11.18
CA GLN A 239 -8.26 4.63 10.08
C GLN A 239 -6.82 4.68 10.58
N LEU A 240 -6.57 5.42 11.66
CA LEU A 240 -5.23 5.50 12.26
C LEU A 240 -4.80 4.14 12.79
N SER A 241 -5.69 3.42 13.48
CA SER A 241 -5.37 2.14 14.08
C SER A 241 -5.08 1.06 13.04
N GLU A 242 -5.89 0.95 11.98
CA GLU A 242 -5.65 0.01 10.89
C GLU A 242 -4.33 0.29 10.17
N LEU A 243 -4.00 1.57 9.94
CA LEU A 243 -2.71 1.94 9.36
C LEU A 243 -1.54 1.51 10.25
N LEU A 244 -1.58 1.84 11.55
CA LEU A 244 -0.50 1.54 12.49
C LEU A 244 -0.35 0.03 12.79
N ARG A 245 -1.41 -0.76 12.63
CA ARG A 245 -1.34 -2.24 12.66
C ARG A 245 -0.54 -2.81 11.49
N THR A 246 -0.53 -2.13 10.35
CA THR A 246 0.19 -2.58 9.13
C THR A 246 1.56 -1.92 8.94
N ALA A 247 1.91 -0.92 9.77
CA ALA A 247 3.21 -0.26 9.77
C ALA A 247 4.18 -0.94 10.73
N GLY A 248 5.27 -1.49 10.22
CA GLY A 248 6.28 -2.23 10.99
C GLY A 248 7.41 -1.38 11.55
N SER A 249 7.60 -0.15 11.05
CA SER A 249 8.69 0.73 11.47
C SER A 249 8.25 2.19 11.67
N LEU A 250 9.02 2.92 12.47
CA LEU A 250 8.85 4.37 12.66
C LEU A 250 8.97 5.13 11.33
N GLY A 251 9.93 4.72 10.49
CA GLY A 251 10.15 5.33 9.17
C GLY A 251 8.94 5.22 8.25
N THR A 252 8.22 4.09 8.28
CA THR A 252 6.96 3.91 7.54
C THR A 252 5.89 4.87 8.04
N VAL A 253 5.73 5.01 9.37
CA VAL A 253 4.76 5.95 9.94
C VAL A 253 5.05 7.38 9.50
N GLY A 254 6.32 7.80 9.55
CA GLY A 254 6.74 9.13 9.10
C GLY A 254 6.56 9.37 7.60
N GLN A 255 6.78 8.36 6.77
CA GLN A 255 6.50 8.46 5.33
C GLN A 255 5.02 8.63 5.04
N PHE A 256 4.15 7.86 5.70
CA PHE A 256 2.71 8.04 5.55
C PHE A 256 2.26 9.40 6.07
N ALA A 257 2.79 9.86 7.21
CA ALA A 257 2.51 11.20 7.75
C ALA A 257 2.92 12.29 6.74
N HIS A 258 4.11 12.16 6.15
CA HIS A 258 4.60 13.06 5.12
C HIS A 258 3.72 13.05 3.87
N LEU A 259 3.42 11.88 3.32
CA LEU A 259 2.64 11.72 2.09
C LEU A 259 1.21 12.24 2.26
N MET A 260 0.54 11.90 3.37
CA MET A 260 -0.80 12.40 3.67
C MET A 260 -0.85 13.93 3.87
N ARG A 261 0.30 14.55 4.19
CA ARG A 261 0.43 16.00 4.33
C ARG A 261 0.74 16.70 3.01
N VAL A 262 1.69 16.17 2.24
CA VAL A 262 2.25 16.82 1.03
C VAL A 262 1.44 16.50 -0.22
N ALA A 263 0.86 15.31 -0.31
CA ALA A 263 0.08 14.84 -1.45
C ALA A 263 -1.26 14.21 -0.98
N PRO A 264 -2.14 14.98 -0.33
CA PRO A 264 -3.40 14.47 0.22
C PRO A 264 -4.30 13.84 -0.85
N GLU A 265 -4.19 14.24 -2.11
CA GLU A 265 -4.91 13.68 -3.24
C GLU A 265 -4.60 12.20 -3.49
N HIS A 266 -3.37 11.77 -3.22
CA HIS A 266 -2.94 10.37 -3.34
C HIS A 266 -3.18 9.57 -2.06
N GLY A 267 -3.55 10.24 -0.95
CA GLY A 267 -3.76 9.62 0.35
C GLY A 267 -4.69 8.40 0.34
N PRO A 268 -5.91 8.50 -0.24
CA PRO A 268 -6.83 7.37 -0.33
C PRO A 268 -6.25 6.16 -1.06
N VAL A 269 -5.55 6.38 -2.18
CA VAL A 269 -4.88 5.34 -2.98
C VAL A 269 -3.77 4.65 -2.17
N ILE A 270 -2.90 5.43 -1.54
CA ILE A 270 -1.76 4.91 -0.76
C ILE A 270 -2.26 4.13 0.46
N TYR A 271 -3.24 4.68 1.18
CA TYR A 271 -3.87 4.04 2.33
C TYR A 271 -4.53 2.72 1.94
N THR A 272 -5.31 2.73 0.86
CA THR A 272 -6.01 1.53 0.37
C THR A 272 -5.02 0.45 -0.06
N ALA A 273 -3.95 0.82 -0.77
CA ALA A 273 -2.90 -0.11 -1.13
C ALA A 273 -2.27 -0.78 0.10
N ALA A 274 -1.97 -0.01 1.15
CA ALA A 274 -1.40 -0.54 2.40
C ALA A 274 -2.30 -1.55 3.10
N LEU A 275 -3.62 -1.28 3.15
CA LEU A 275 -4.58 -2.21 3.76
C LEU A 275 -4.77 -3.48 2.93
N ILE A 276 -4.88 -3.34 1.60
CA ILE A 276 -5.06 -4.49 0.69
C ILE A 276 -3.86 -5.44 0.77
N THR A 277 -2.64 -4.90 0.76
CA THR A 277 -1.41 -5.70 0.86
C THR A 277 -1.10 -6.12 2.29
N LYS A 278 -1.82 -5.58 3.29
CA LYS A 278 -1.58 -5.77 4.72
C LYS A 278 -0.15 -5.42 5.15
N SER A 279 0.51 -4.53 4.42
CA SER A 279 1.88 -4.09 4.69
C SER A 279 2.06 -2.65 4.23
N ALA A 280 1.99 -1.71 5.18
CA ALA A 280 2.33 -0.33 4.90
C ALA A 280 3.80 -0.19 4.53
N ASP A 281 4.69 -0.98 5.14
CA ASP A 281 6.14 -0.93 4.88
C ASP A 281 6.49 -1.17 3.41
N SER A 282 5.87 -2.18 2.79
CA SER A 282 6.16 -2.54 1.40
C SER A 282 5.66 -1.46 0.43
N VAL A 283 4.52 -0.82 0.74
CA VAL A 283 3.99 0.31 -0.03
C VAL A 283 4.85 1.56 0.15
N ALA A 284 5.29 1.84 1.38
CA ALA A 284 6.20 2.93 1.70
C ALA A 284 7.52 2.78 0.93
N HIS A 285 8.12 1.60 0.96
CA HIS A 285 9.36 1.30 0.23
C HIS A 285 9.21 1.55 -1.28
N TYR A 286 8.08 1.15 -1.85
CA TYR A 286 7.77 1.38 -3.26
C TYR A 286 7.68 2.88 -3.58
N LEU A 287 7.00 3.65 -2.72
CA LEU A 287 6.82 5.09 -2.90
C LEU A 287 8.09 5.90 -2.69
N ILE A 288 8.98 5.50 -1.77
CA ILE A 288 10.30 6.14 -1.65
C ILE A 288 11.09 5.93 -2.94
N THR A 289 11.07 4.72 -3.47
CA THR A 289 11.89 4.34 -4.63
C THR A 289 11.43 5.04 -5.91
N PHE A 290 10.12 5.17 -6.11
CA PHE A 290 9.55 5.65 -7.38
C PHE A 290 8.80 6.99 -7.28
N GLY A 291 8.63 7.55 -6.09
CA GLY A 291 7.99 8.85 -5.87
C GLY A 291 6.57 8.94 -6.48
N ARG A 292 6.27 10.05 -7.14
CA ARG A 292 4.98 10.31 -7.79
C ARG A 292 4.62 9.29 -8.89
N PRO A 293 5.53 8.91 -9.82
CA PRO A 293 5.28 7.78 -10.72
C PRO A 293 4.91 6.47 -10.02
N GLY A 294 5.43 6.24 -8.81
CA GLY A 294 5.04 5.12 -7.96
C GLY A 294 3.58 5.21 -7.49
N ALA A 295 3.12 6.39 -7.07
CA ALA A 295 1.72 6.61 -6.69
C ALA A 295 0.76 6.38 -7.87
N ASP A 296 1.13 6.83 -9.07
CA ASP A 296 0.35 6.59 -10.29
C ASP A 296 0.32 5.10 -10.66
N SER A 297 1.45 4.40 -10.46
CA SER A 297 1.54 2.94 -10.66
C SER A 297 0.66 2.17 -9.67
N LEU A 298 0.60 2.61 -8.41
CA LEU A 298 -0.31 2.03 -7.40
C LEU A 298 -1.77 2.28 -7.75
N ARG A 299 -2.12 3.49 -8.21
CA ARG A 299 -3.47 3.80 -8.69
C ARG A 299 -3.86 2.91 -9.86
N LEU A 300 -2.96 2.71 -10.82
CA LEU A 300 -3.19 1.82 -11.95
C LEU A 300 -3.38 0.37 -11.50
N ALA A 301 -2.53 -0.13 -10.60
CA ALA A 301 -2.63 -1.48 -10.06
C ALA A 301 -3.94 -1.69 -9.29
N LEU A 302 -4.35 -0.73 -8.46
CA LEU A 302 -5.65 -0.77 -7.78
C LEU A 302 -6.81 -0.84 -8.78
N GLY A 303 -6.72 -0.15 -9.92
CA GLY A 303 -7.70 -0.26 -10.99
C GLY A 303 -7.85 -1.68 -11.58
N TYR A 304 -6.82 -2.53 -11.46
CA TYR A 304 -6.87 -3.93 -11.88
C TYR A 304 -7.27 -4.90 -10.76
N GLY A 305 -7.34 -4.45 -9.51
CA GLY A 305 -7.74 -5.27 -8.36
C GLY A 305 -6.59 -5.68 -7.44
N ARG A 306 -6.94 -6.40 -6.37
CA ARG A 306 -6.04 -6.74 -5.27
C ARG A 306 -4.75 -7.45 -5.72
N GLY A 307 -4.85 -8.45 -6.58
CA GLY A 307 -3.68 -9.23 -7.00
C GLY A 307 -2.66 -8.41 -7.78
N ALA A 308 -3.10 -7.39 -8.51
CA ALA A 308 -2.22 -6.47 -9.21
C ALA A 308 -1.39 -5.61 -8.24
N VAL A 309 -2.02 -5.10 -7.17
CA VAL A 309 -1.32 -4.32 -6.13
C VAL A 309 -0.33 -5.18 -5.37
N GLU A 310 -0.73 -6.40 -5.00
CA GLU A 310 0.14 -7.38 -4.35
C GLU A 310 1.35 -7.69 -5.22
N GLN A 311 1.18 -7.93 -6.53
CA GLN A 311 2.29 -8.14 -7.46
C GLN A 311 3.21 -6.93 -7.58
N LEU A 312 2.65 -5.72 -7.70
CA LEU A 312 3.45 -4.50 -7.84
C LEU A 312 4.35 -4.28 -6.63
N VAL A 313 3.76 -4.38 -5.45
CA VAL A 313 4.44 -4.17 -4.16
C VAL A 313 5.38 -5.33 -3.83
N GLN A 314 5.09 -6.55 -4.25
CA GLN A 314 6.02 -7.67 -4.08
C GLN A 314 7.25 -7.54 -4.97
N ARG A 315 7.08 -7.07 -6.22
CA ARG A 315 8.18 -7.00 -7.19
C ARG A 315 9.04 -5.75 -7.06
N GLN A 316 8.53 -4.66 -6.49
CA GLN A 316 9.28 -3.43 -6.25
C GLN A 316 9.96 -2.86 -7.51
N VAL A 317 9.25 -2.89 -8.64
CA VAL A 317 9.74 -2.40 -9.94
C VAL A 317 8.76 -1.39 -10.57
N PRO A 318 9.22 -0.46 -11.42
CA PRO A 318 8.34 0.47 -12.10
C PRO A 318 7.41 -0.23 -13.09
N VAL A 319 6.28 0.40 -13.40
CA VAL A 319 5.33 -0.10 -14.40
C VAL A 319 5.62 0.54 -15.76
N THR A 320 5.67 -0.26 -16.82
CA THR A 320 5.88 0.21 -18.19
C THR A 320 4.58 0.11 -18.99
N GLY A 321 4.24 1.16 -19.74
CA GLY A 321 2.97 1.31 -20.47
C GLY A 321 2.77 0.47 -21.74
N GLY A 322 3.40 -0.70 -21.86
CA GLY A 322 3.25 -1.58 -23.02
C GLY A 322 1.96 -2.41 -22.98
N ALA A 323 0.80 -1.79 -23.17
CA ALA A 323 -0.52 -2.41 -23.01
C ALA A 323 -1.16 -2.86 -24.35
N GLY A 324 -0.41 -3.53 -25.22
CA GLY A 324 -0.97 -4.10 -26.45
C GLY A 324 -1.61 -5.48 -26.22
N PRO A 325 -2.70 -5.84 -26.95
CA PRO A 325 -3.34 -7.17 -26.87
C PRO A 325 -2.36 -8.31 -27.19
N GLU A 326 -1.28 -8.00 -27.91
CA GLU A 326 -0.18 -8.92 -28.21
C GLU A 326 0.52 -9.46 -26.94
N PHE A 327 0.45 -8.78 -25.80
CA PHE A 327 1.07 -9.21 -24.55
C PHE A 327 0.17 -10.08 -23.66
N GLU A 328 -1.14 -10.14 -23.92
CA GLU A 328 -2.10 -10.86 -23.06
C GLU A 328 -1.93 -12.38 -23.15
N VAL A 329 -1.61 -12.91 -24.33
CA VAL A 329 -1.42 -14.36 -24.57
C VAL A 329 -0.26 -14.93 -23.76
N GLY A 330 0.78 -14.14 -23.48
CA GLY A 330 1.95 -14.55 -22.71
C GLY A 330 1.88 -14.23 -21.21
N ALA A 331 0.94 -13.38 -20.77
CA ALA A 331 0.91 -12.83 -19.42
C ALA A 331 0.66 -13.89 -18.33
N ALA A 332 -0.31 -14.79 -18.54
CA ALA A 332 -0.64 -15.85 -17.58
C ALA A 332 0.55 -16.82 -17.35
N PHE A 333 1.23 -17.23 -18.44
CA PHE A 333 2.41 -18.07 -18.36
C PHE A 333 3.58 -17.35 -17.68
N ALA A 334 3.80 -16.08 -18.04
CA ALA A 334 4.85 -15.24 -17.46
C ALA A 334 4.68 -14.98 -15.96
N LEU A 335 3.44 -14.81 -15.49
CA LEU A 335 3.16 -14.67 -14.05
C LEU A 335 3.43 -15.96 -13.28
N ARG A 336 3.01 -17.12 -13.83
CA ARG A 336 3.12 -18.41 -13.16
C ARG A 336 4.56 -18.95 -13.15
N HIS A 337 5.31 -18.73 -14.23
CA HIS A 337 6.66 -19.24 -14.39
C HIS A 337 7.62 -18.15 -14.94
N PRO A 338 7.96 -17.15 -14.12
CA PRO A 338 8.73 -15.98 -14.59
C PRO A 338 10.12 -16.37 -15.12
N GLU A 339 10.79 -17.33 -14.49
CA GLU A 339 12.11 -17.81 -14.92
C GLU A 339 12.05 -18.55 -16.26
N LEU A 340 11.07 -19.43 -16.44
CA LEU A 340 10.88 -20.16 -17.70
C LEU A 340 10.45 -19.24 -18.83
N ALA A 341 9.62 -18.24 -18.54
CA ALA A 341 9.21 -17.24 -19.51
C ALA A 341 10.40 -16.35 -19.92
N LEU A 342 11.28 -16.00 -18.98
CA LEU A 342 12.51 -15.28 -19.27
C LEU A 342 13.49 -16.13 -20.12
N LEU A 343 13.72 -17.39 -19.74
CA LEU A 343 14.54 -18.33 -20.51
C LEU A 343 13.96 -18.55 -21.91
N GLY A 344 12.65 -18.77 -22.01
CA GLY A 344 11.94 -18.94 -23.27
C GLY A 344 12.08 -17.72 -24.17
N LYS A 345 11.95 -16.50 -23.61
CA LYS A 345 12.16 -15.25 -24.34
C LYS A 345 13.57 -15.15 -24.92
N TYR A 346 14.60 -15.42 -24.11
CA TYR A 346 15.99 -15.36 -24.59
C TYR A 346 16.33 -16.48 -25.58
N ALA A 347 15.83 -17.70 -25.34
CA ALA A 347 16.03 -18.83 -26.25
C ALA A 347 15.35 -18.59 -27.62
N ALA A 348 14.13 -18.05 -27.61
CA ALA A 348 13.43 -17.69 -28.84
C ALA A 348 14.11 -16.53 -29.58
N PHE A 349 14.66 -15.55 -28.84
CA PHE A 349 15.43 -14.47 -29.45
C PHE A 349 16.74 -14.96 -30.10
N LEU A 350 17.52 -15.76 -29.38
CA LEU A 350 18.77 -16.34 -29.89
C LEU A 350 18.52 -17.30 -31.06
N GLY A 351 17.54 -18.19 -30.92
CA GLY A 351 17.14 -19.11 -31.98
C GLY A 351 16.60 -18.40 -33.21
N GLY A 352 15.80 -17.35 -33.02
CA GLY A 352 15.27 -16.53 -34.11
C GLY A 352 16.36 -15.80 -34.90
N ILE A 353 17.31 -15.17 -34.21
CA ILE A 353 18.48 -14.53 -34.85
C ILE A 353 19.34 -15.56 -35.58
N PHE A 354 19.62 -16.70 -34.95
CA PHE A 354 20.40 -17.77 -35.57
C PHE A 354 19.77 -18.24 -36.88
N LEU A 355 18.47 -18.50 -36.89
CA LEU A 355 17.74 -18.94 -38.09
C LEU A 355 17.70 -17.86 -39.18
N LEU A 356 17.57 -16.58 -38.81
CA LEU A 356 17.66 -15.48 -39.77
C LEU A 356 19.04 -15.41 -40.42
N LEU A 357 20.11 -15.47 -39.64
CA LEU A 357 21.48 -15.47 -40.15
C LEU A 357 21.73 -16.67 -41.06
N SER A 358 21.28 -17.86 -40.66
CA SER A 358 21.38 -19.07 -41.49
C SER A 358 20.56 -18.97 -42.78
N SER A 359 19.38 -18.32 -42.76
CA SER A 359 18.57 -18.11 -43.97
C SER A 359 19.26 -17.20 -44.98
N VAL A 360 19.97 -16.18 -44.49
CA VAL A 360 20.75 -15.25 -45.31
C VAL A 360 21.98 -15.96 -45.89
N ASP A 361 22.66 -16.76 -45.08
CA ASP A 361 23.82 -17.55 -45.51
C ASP A 361 23.44 -18.55 -46.62
N LEU A 362 22.32 -19.27 -46.45
CA LEU A 362 21.75 -20.18 -47.44
C LEU A 362 21.32 -19.50 -48.74
N ARG A 363 21.07 -18.18 -48.73
CA ARG A 363 20.65 -17.40 -49.90
C ARG A 363 21.83 -16.74 -50.62
N LEU A 364 22.91 -16.41 -49.89
CA LEU A 364 24.05 -15.65 -50.42
C LEU A 364 25.24 -16.54 -50.83
N PHE A 365 25.47 -17.66 -50.13
CA PHE A 365 26.71 -18.45 -50.26
C PHE A 365 26.50 -19.87 -50.82
N ARG A 366 25.28 -20.24 -51.20
CA ARG A 366 24.92 -21.54 -51.81
C ARG A 366 23.86 -21.36 -52.88
#